data_AF-K1RS63-F1
#
_entry.id   AF-K1RS63-F1
#
_cell.length_a   1.000
_cell.length_b   1.000
_cell.length_c   1.000
_cell.angle_alpha   90.00
_cell.angle_beta   90.00
_cell.angle_gamma   90.00
#
_symmetry.space_group_name_H-M   'P 1'
#
loop_
_entity.id
_entity.type
_entity.pdbx_description
1 polymer ?
#
loop_
_entity_poly.entity_id
_entity_poly.type
_entity_poly.pdbx_seq_one_letter_code
_entity_poly.pdbx_strand_id
1 'polypeptide(L)' 'MDLLVKAAMAAPTAVNKQPWAFVVVDDRKVLDKLAAELPYAKMTAQAPLAIVVCGDLSKA' A
#
# COMPACT_ATOMS: atom_id res chain seq x y z
N MET A 1 -12.74 -3.83 3.10
CA MET A 1 -11.30 -3.55 2.96
C MET A 1 -10.49 -4.13 4.12
N ASP A 2 -10.99 -4.03 5.36
CA ASP A 2 -10.32 -4.48 6.59
C ASP A 2 -9.80 -5.91 6.58
N LEU A 3 -10.53 -6.85 5.95
CA LEU A 3 -10.10 -8.24 5.88
C LEU A 3 -8.78 -8.40 5.11
N LEU A 4 -8.59 -7.64 4.03
CA LEU A 4 -7.36 -7.70 3.23
C LEU A 4 -6.17 -7.13 3.98
N VAL A 5 -6.37 -6.01 4.69
CA VAL A 5 -5.32 -5.39 5.51
C VAL A 5 -4.97 -6.30 6.69
N LYS A 6 -5.97 -6.89 7.36
CA LYS A 6 -5.74 -7.87 8.44
C LYS A 6 -4.98 -9.10 7.95
N ALA A 7 -5.29 -9.61 6.76
CA ALA A 7 -4.55 -10.71 6.17
C ALA A 7 -3.08 -10.33 5.89
N ALA A 8 -2.82 -9.12 5.38
CA ALA A 8 -1.47 -8.62 5.17
C ALA A 8 -0.69 -8.45 6.49
N MET A 9 -1.35 -7.96 7.54
CA MET A 9 -0.77 -7.83 8.89
C MET A 9 -0.55 -9.17 9.60
N ALA A 10 -1.19 -10.25 9.15
CA ALA A 10 -0.96 -11.58 9.69
C ALA A 10 0.23 -12.29 9.03
N ALA A 11 0.84 -11.70 8.00
CA ALA A 11 1.98 -12.29 7.30
C ALA A 11 3.23 -12.37 8.21
N PRO A 12 4.04 -13.43 8.09
CA PRO A 12 5.23 -13.59 8.93
C PRO A 12 6.28 -12.51 8.65
N THR A 13 7.03 -12.12 9.69
CA THR A 13 8.18 -11.21 9.56
C THR A 13 9.41 -11.73 10.26
N ALA A 14 10.57 -11.30 9.76
CA ALA A 14 11.83 -11.50 10.46
C ALA A 14 11.71 -10.91 11.88
N VAL A 15 12.00 -11.75 12.88
CA VAL A 15 12.00 -11.39 14.31
C VAL A 15 10.72 -10.70 14.81
N ASN A 16 9.57 -10.94 14.15
CA ASN A 16 8.29 -10.30 14.46
C ASN A 16 8.34 -8.76 14.51
N LYS A 17 9.28 -8.14 13.78
CA LYS A 17 9.48 -6.67 13.79
C LYS A 17 8.34 -5.90 13.14
N GLN A 18 7.61 -6.54 12.22
CA GLN A 18 6.48 -5.93 11.51
C GLN A 18 6.83 -4.54 10.93
N PRO A 19 7.92 -4.41 10.14
CA PRO A 19 8.38 -3.13 9.62
C PRO A 19 7.58 -2.72 8.37
N TRP A 20 6.27 -2.97 8.36
CA TRP A 20 5.38 -2.61 7.27
C TRP A 20 4.49 -1.45 7.68
N ALA A 21 4.23 -0.58 6.72
CA ALA A 21 3.15 0.38 6.73
C ALA A 21 2.32 0.18 5.46
N PHE A 22 1.01 -0.04 5.63
CA PHE A 22 0.06 -0.18 4.54
C PHE A 22 -0.76 1.10 4.44
N VAL A 23 -0.64 1.83 3.33
CA VAL A 23 -1.44 3.02 3.06
C VAL A 23 -2.51 2.66 2.04
N VAL A 24 -3.78 2.72 2.45
CA VAL A 24 -4.92 2.51 1.58
C VAL A 24 -5.29 3.85 0.95
N VAL A 25 -5.32 3.90 -0.37
CA VAL A 25 -5.67 5.10 -1.15
C VAL A 25 -6.92 4.80 -1.97
N ASP A 26 -8.00 5.48 -1.65
CA ASP A 26 -9.28 5.46 -2.37
C ASP A 26 -9.66 6.84 -2.95
N ASP A 27 -8.93 7.91 -2.59
CA ASP A 27 -9.09 9.23 -3.20
C ASP A 27 -8.68 9.21 -4.67
N ARG A 28 -9.65 9.47 -5.54
CA ARG A 28 -9.50 9.49 -6.98
C ARG A 28 -8.41 10.45 -7.47
N LYS A 29 -8.27 11.64 -6.87
CA LYS A 29 -7.24 12.62 -7.25
C LYS A 29 -5.84 12.10 -6.94
N VAL A 30 -5.70 11.39 -5.82
CA VAL A 30 -4.41 10.78 -5.43
C VAL A 30 -4.09 9.62 -6.37
N LEU A 31 -5.06 8.78 -6.70
CA LEU A 31 -4.88 7.68 -7.67
C LEU A 31 -4.48 8.18 -9.06
N ASP A 32 -5.11 9.25 -9.55
CA ASP A 32 -4.73 9.87 -10.83
C ASP A 32 -3.31 10.44 -10.81
N LYS A 33 -2.93 11.08 -9.69
CA LYS A 33 -1.57 11.59 -9.51
C LYS A 33 -0.54 10.46 -9.50
N LEU A 34 -0.84 9.36 -8.80
CA LEU A 34 0.03 8.16 -8.80
C LEU A 34 0.19 7.58 -10.20
N ALA A 35 -0.87 7.52 -11.00
CA ALA A 35 -0.81 7.02 -12.37
C ALA A 35 0.05 7.89 -13.29
N ALA A 36 0.04 9.20 -13.07
CA ALA A 36 0.80 10.18 -13.85
C ALA A 36 2.28 10.21 -13.45
N GLU A 37 2.58 10.14 -12.16
CA GLU A 37 3.95 10.33 -11.63
C GLU A 37 4.75 9.02 -11.57
N LEU A 38 4.10 7.86 -11.39
CA LEU A 38 4.78 6.58 -11.28
C LEU A 38 4.79 5.84 -12.62
N PRO A 39 5.98 5.51 -13.17
CA PRO A 39 6.09 4.89 -14.50
C PRO A 39 5.39 3.52 -14.59
N TYR A 40 5.27 2.82 -13.46
CA TYR A 40 4.69 1.47 -13.37
C TYR A 40 3.32 1.41 -12.69
N ALA A 41 2.78 2.55 -12.23
CA ALA A 41 1.48 2.57 -11.53
C ALA A 41 0.33 3.08 -12.41
N LYS A 42 0.46 3.06 -13.74
CA LYS A 42 -0.54 3.61 -14.67
C LYS A 42 -1.94 3.00 -14.51
N MET A 43 -2.04 1.76 -14.03
CA MET A 43 -3.33 1.10 -13.73
C MET A 43 -4.13 1.81 -12.64
N THR A 44 -3.50 2.62 -11.79
CA THR A 44 -4.19 3.40 -10.74
C THR A 44 -5.15 4.44 -11.32
N ALA A 45 -4.97 4.85 -12.59
CA ALA A 45 -5.94 5.69 -13.31
C ALA A 45 -7.26 4.97 -13.62
N GLN A 46 -7.39 3.67 -13.42
CA GLN A 46 -8.67 2.96 -13.60
C GLN A 46 -9.08 2.18 -12.36
N ALA A 47 -8.14 1.89 -11.46
CA ALA A 47 -8.42 1.20 -10.22
C ALA A 47 -9.31 2.05 -9.28
N PRO A 48 -10.28 1.43 -8.58
CA PRO A 48 -11.09 2.12 -7.57
C PRO A 48 -10.35 2.31 -6.24
N LEU A 49 -9.22 1.62 -6.03
CA LEU A 49 -8.43 1.64 -4.80
C LEU A 49 -7.00 1.16 -5.08
N ALA A 50 -6.02 1.69 -4.34
CA ALA A 50 -4.65 1.22 -4.32
C ALA A 50 -4.18 0.95 -2.87
N ILE A 51 -3.32 -0.06 -2.69
CA ILE A 51 -2.62 -0.31 -1.43
C ILE A 51 -1.14 -0.04 -1.68
N VAL A 52 -0.59 0.97 -1.01
CA VAL A 52 0.84 1.25 -1.04
C VAL A 52 1.50 0.54 0.15
N VAL A 53 2.43 -0.37 -0.16
CA VAL A 53 3.19 -1.11 0.85
C VAL A 53 4.53 -0.42 1.05
N CYS A 54 4.78 0.07 2.26
CA CYS A 54 6.02 0.75 2.63
C CYS A 54 6.78 -0.07 3.68
N GLY A 55 8.10 -0.14 3.53
CA GLY A 55 9.00 -0.61 4.59
C GLY A 55 9.32 0.54 5.55
N ASP A 56 8.90 0.42 6.80
CA ASP A 56 9.20 1.39 7.84
C ASP A 56 10.49 0.99 8.58
N LEU A 57 11.60 1.63 8.18
CA LEU A 57 12.92 1.37 8.76
C LEU A 57 13.03 1.82 10.23
N SER A 58 12.11 2.65 10.74
CA SER A 58 12.09 3.01 12.16
C SER A 58 11.63 1.85 13.05
N LYS A 59 10.95 0.86 12.46
CA LYS A 59 10.48 -0.37 13.11
C LYS A 59 11.39 -1.58 12.82
N ALA A 60 12.45 -1.38 12.04
CA ALA A 60 13.32 -2.44 11.54
C ALA A 60 14.48 -2.81 12.47
#